data_AF-A0A838DBP3-F1
#
_entry.id   AF-A0A838DBP3-F1
#
_cell.length_a   1.000
_cell.length_b   1.000
_cell.length_c   1.000
_cell.angle_alpha   90.00
_cell.angle_beta   90.00
_cell.angle_gamma   90.00
#
_symmetry.space_group_name_H-M   'P 1'
#
loop_
_entity.id
_entity.type
_entity.pdbx_description
1 polymer ?
#
loop_
_entity_poly.entity_id
_entity_poly.type
_entity_poly.pdbx_seq_one_letter_code
_entity_poly.pdbx_strand_id
1 'polypeptide(L)'
;STKQTNEKNLSIEITFISQFSYFFKQIKLEHNERVQFRKCLYDDLSLSTDKEDDSANTIYLKRAQNRENDDVIIKDYEVKGDTSTKQTNEKNVSIEIPFISQVSYYIKQIKLEHKEREQYRKSLYDELSFTENKKLTLENNLKETIDKNNNILTHLEWYNFLKQNLADNHNMNLDDEIIVFSSIIRDFKKYNYNFLDIINEYKQIRSLSHERDHIQNDINVNIPMHQDLLKQVDSLNSQLDVSRQTMKIYSELLAMGFDLKKLKQLYYTIFEISLANHMPVQDAVAKFLNDIEDQYDSKLGFEIKIKDLRATIDELKDEIPNYKSNLQIQSHMAPSLLYLSNNGVTNEDIINMSQLVVSFQNSNFLALSSSQSGNTSNSIGNNNTKKNFKNESWKSIINKFRSIQNIDSEIEKLTIQRNELELYILLDQGPKKDDKNDECSNKKYRNN
;
A
#
# COMPACT_ATOMS: atom_id res chain seq x y z
N SER A 1 -46.11 18.23 21.44
CA SER A 1 -45.43 18.93 20.33
C SER A 1 -45.54 18.13 19.03
N THR A 2 -45.02 16.90 18.95
CA THR A 2 -45.05 16.03 17.74
C THR A 2 -46.44 15.67 17.18
N LYS A 3 -47.47 15.59 18.03
CA LYS A 3 -48.84 15.33 17.57
C LYS A 3 -49.45 16.50 16.79
N GLN A 4 -49.09 17.73 17.17
CA GLN A 4 -49.64 18.96 16.60
C GLN A 4 -48.98 19.32 15.27
N THR A 5 -47.72 18.92 15.05
CA THR A 5 -47.04 19.01 13.75
C THR A 5 -47.58 18.00 12.74
N ASN A 6 -47.94 16.78 13.17
CA ASN A 6 -48.53 15.79 12.27
C ASN A 6 -49.93 16.19 11.76
N GLU A 7 -50.77 16.79 12.60
CA GLU A 7 -52.09 17.28 12.16
C GLU A 7 -51.99 18.46 11.18
N LYS A 8 -51.03 19.37 11.38
CA LYS A 8 -50.78 20.46 10.43
C LYS A 8 -50.29 19.96 9.07
N ASN A 9 -49.41 18.97 9.06
CA ASN A 9 -48.91 18.37 7.81
C ASN A 9 -50.02 17.64 7.04
N LEU A 10 -50.91 16.92 7.74
CA LEU A 10 -52.03 16.22 7.13
C LEU A 10 -53.04 17.20 6.48
N SER A 11 -53.31 18.33 7.15
CA SER A 11 -54.21 19.38 6.63
C SER A 11 -53.65 20.04 5.36
N ILE A 12 -52.33 20.29 5.32
CA ILE A 12 -51.65 20.84 4.14
C ILE A 12 -51.71 19.84 2.97
N GLU A 13 -51.46 18.56 3.22
CA GLU A 13 -51.55 17.50 2.20
C GLU A 13 -52.96 17.39 1.60
N ILE A 14 -54.01 17.41 2.43
CA ILE A 14 -55.41 17.35 1.96
C ILE A 14 -55.78 18.58 1.11
N THR A 15 -55.32 19.77 1.53
CA THR A 15 -55.60 21.02 0.80
C THR A 15 -54.90 21.03 -0.55
N PHE A 16 -53.64 20.57 -0.61
CA PHE A 16 -52.88 20.45 -1.84
C PHE A 16 -53.53 19.44 -2.81
N ILE A 17 -53.91 18.25 -2.33
CA ILE A 17 -54.58 17.23 -3.16
C ILE A 17 -55.89 17.76 -3.75
N SER A 18 -56.69 18.49 -2.95
CA SER A 18 -57.95 19.09 -3.40
C SER A 18 -57.72 20.13 -4.51
N GLN A 19 -56.78 21.05 -4.32
CA GLN A 19 -56.46 22.09 -5.31
C GLN A 19 -55.88 21.48 -6.60
N PHE A 20 -55.02 20.47 -6.48
CA PHE A 20 -54.41 19.79 -7.62
C PHE A 20 -55.45 18.99 -8.42
N SER A 21 -56.38 18.31 -7.73
CA SER A 21 -57.51 17.64 -8.37
C SER A 21 -58.43 18.62 -9.11
N TYR A 22 -58.66 19.81 -8.54
CA TYR A 22 -59.46 20.86 -9.18
C TYR A 22 -58.76 21.38 -10.46
N PHE A 23 -57.45 21.64 -10.38
CA PHE A 23 -56.63 22.07 -11.52
C PHE A 23 -56.64 21.05 -12.67
N PHE A 24 -56.49 19.76 -12.38
CA PHE A 24 -56.56 18.72 -13.42
C PHE A 24 -57.96 18.58 -14.05
N LYS A 25 -59.02 18.79 -13.27
CA LYS A 25 -60.39 18.87 -13.81
C LYS A 25 -60.53 20.04 -14.80
N GLN A 26 -59.98 21.20 -14.47
CA GLN A 26 -59.98 22.39 -15.33
C GLN A 26 -59.21 22.14 -16.64
N ILE A 27 -57.99 21.58 -16.57
CA ILE A 27 -57.22 21.23 -17.76
C ILE A 27 -57.98 20.23 -18.66
N LYS A 28 -58.64 19.23 -18.07
CA LYS A 28 -59.41 18.25 -18.83
C LYS A 28 -60.62 18.89 -19.53
N LEU A 29 -61.26 19.88 -18.88
CA LEU A 29 -62.35 20.68 -19.45
C LEU A 29 -61.85 21.54 -20.61
N GLU A 30 -60.79 22.34 -20.41
CA GLU A 30 -60.22 23.19 -21.46
C GLU A 30 -59.70 22.38 -22.65
N HIS A 31 -59.09 21.22 -22.41
CA HIS A 31 -58.65 20.35 -23.50
C HIS A 31 -59.85 19.82 -24.30
N ASN A 32 -60.95 19.43 -23.65
CA ASN A 32 -62.17 19.01 -24.35
C ASN A 32 -62.80 20.16 -25.14
N GLU A 33 -62.84 21.38 -24.59
CA GLU A 33 -63.34 22.56 -25.28
C GLU A 33 -62.47 22.91 -26.50
N ARG A 34 -61.13 22.89 -26.37
CA ARG A 34 -60.22 23.15 -27.49
C ARG A 34 -60.30 22.08 -28.59
N VAL A 35 -60.53 20.82 -28.22
CA VAL A 35 -60.76 19.74 -29.19
C VAL A 35 -62.10 19.91 -29.91
N GLN A 36 -63.15 20.34 -29.22
CA GLN A 36 -64.42 20.71 -29.88
C GLN A 36 -64.27 21.94 -30.78
N PHE A 37 -63.56 22.98 -30.34
CA PHE A 37 -63.36 24.20 -31.12
C PHE A 37 -62.56 23.95 -32.39
N ARG A 38 -61.52 23.11 -32.32
CA ARG A 38 -60.78 22.66 -33.51
C ARG A 38 -61.66 21.85 -34.46
N LYS A 39 -62.60 21.07 -33.94
CA LYS A 39 -63.56 20.32 -34.77
C LYS A 39 -64.49 21.27 -35.53
N CYS A 40 -65.00 22.32 -34.88
CA CYS A 40 -65.84 23.34 -35.54
C CYS A 40 -65.06 24.17 -36.58
N LEU A 41 -63.79 24.50 -36.30
CA LEU A 41 -62.98 25.29 -37.24
C LEU A 41 -62.69 24.55 -38.55
N TYR A 42 -62.58 23.22 -38.52
CA TYR A 42 -62.36 22.42 -39.73
C TYR A 42 -63.64 22.23 -40.56
N ASP A 43 -64.81 22.29 -39.93
CA ASP A 43 -66.09 22.23 -40.64
C ASP A 43 -66.38 23.57 -41.37
N ASP A 44 -66.06 24.72 -40.76
CA ASP A 44 -66.23 26.05 -41.38
C ASP A 44 -65.20 26.39 -42.48
N LEU A 45 -63.98 25.82 -42.43
CA LEU A 45 -62.95 26.00 -43.47
C LEU A 45 -63.16 25.09 -44.70
N SER A 46 -64.20 24.26 -44.71
CA SER A 46 -64.53 23.36 -45.84
C SER A 46 -65.55 23.92 -46.84
N LEU A 47 -66.05 25.15 -46.63
CA LEU A 47 -66.98 25.81 -47.54
C LEU A 47 -66.38 27.11 -48.11
N SER A 48 -66.33 27.17 -49.44
CA SER A 48 -65.93 28.28 -50.31
C SER A 48 -64.47 28.29 -50.78
N THR A 49 -64.15 27.33 -51.64
CA THR A 49 -63.18 27.53 -52.72
C THR A 49 -63.89 27.43 -54.06
N ASP A 50 -64.90 28.28 -54.29
CA ASP A 50 -65.51 28.43 -55.61
C ASP A 50 -65.68 29.91 -55.98
N LYS A 51 -64.67 30.40 -56.71
CA LYS A 51 -64.80 31.14 -57.98
C LYS A 51 -65.88 32.24 -58.07
N GLU A 52 -65.78 33.30 -57.29
CA GLU A 52 -66.46 34.57 -57.61
C GLU A 52 -65.57 35.77 -57.33
N ASP A 53 -64.48 35.96 -58.08
CA ASP A 53 -63.83 37.27 -58.17
C ASP A 53 -63.12 37.58 -59.52
N ASP A 54 -63.43 36.80 -60.57
CA ASP A 54 -62.92 37.08 -61.93
C ASP A 54 -63.83 38.04 -62.73
N SER A 55 -65.02 38.40 -62.22
CA SER A 55 -65.98 39.27 -62.92
C SER A 55 -65.72 40.77 -62.70
N ALA A 56 -65.03 41.15 -61.63
CA ALA A 56 -64.68 42.55 -61.36
C ALA A 56 -63.52 43.04 -62.25
N ASN A 57 -62.64 42.14 -62.68
CA ASN A 57 -61.45 42.48 -63.48
C ASN A 57 -61.74 42.57 -64.99
N THR A 58 -62.84 41.98 -65.46
CA THR A 58 -63.26 42.08 -66.88
C THR A 58 -63.85 43.45 -67.24
N ILE A 59 -64.36 44.21 -66.27
CA ILE A 59 -64.92 45.56 -66.46
C ILE A 59 -63.81 46.61 -66.60
N TYR A 60 -62.66 46.43 -65.92
CA TYR A 60 -61.51 47.34 -66.03
C TYR A 60 -60.75 47.18 -67.35
N LEU A 61 -60.60 45.95 -67.87
CA LEU A 61 -59.93 45.72 -69.15
C LEU A 61 -60.76 46.16 -70.38
N LYS A 62 -62.10 46.13 -70.31
CA LYS A 62 -62.97 46.66 -71.38
C LYS A 62 -63.02 48.19 -71.45
N ARG A 63 -62.59 48.93 -70.43
CA ARG A 63 -62.56 50.41 -70.45
C ARG A 63 -61.24 50.99 -70.98
N ALA A 64 -60.14 50.26 -70.92
CA ALA A 64 -58.88 50.71 -71.53
C ALA A 64 -58.93 50.68 -73.07
N GLN A 65 -59.62 49.70 -73.67
CA GLN A 65 -59.75 49.58 -75.14
C GLN A 65 -60.73 50.58 -75.79
N ASN A 66 -61.59 51.23 -75.01
CA ASN A 66 -62.54 52.22 -75.53
C ASN A 66 -62.07 53.67 -75.40
N ARG A 67 -60.84 53.93 -74.91
CA ARG A 67 -60.23 55.27 -74.92
C ARG A 67 -59.28 55.51 -76.10
N GLU A 68 -58.95 54.48 -76.89
CA GLU A 68 -58.14 54.63 -78.11
C GLU A 68 -58.97 54.86 -79.38
N ASN A 69 -60.31 54.85 -79.31
CA ASN A 69 -61.19 54.99 -80.49
C ASN A 69 -61.99 56.31 -80.57
N ASP A 70 -61.84 57.22 -79.60
CA ASP A 70 -62.56 58.51 -79.61
C ASP A 70 -61.76 59.67 -80.24
N ASP A 71 -60.55 59.41 -80.74
CA ASP A 71 -59.73 60.39 -81.50
C ASP A 71 -60.01 60.38 -83.04
N VAL A 72 -60.99 59.61 -83.53
CA VAL A 72 -61.18 59.40 -84.99
C VAL A 72 -62.35 60.16 -85.63
N ILE A 73 -63.20 60.87 -84.88
CA ILE A 73 -64.30 61.63 -85.51
C ILE A 73 -64.40 63.02 -84.87
N ILE A 74 -63.57 63.96 -85.37
CA ILE A 74 -63.91 65.36 -85.71
C ILE A 74 -62.66 66.03 -86.31
N LYS A 75 -62.77 66.36 -87.61
CA LYS A 75 -61.95 67.29 -88.45
C LYS A 75 -60.89 66.71 -89.41
N ASP A 76 -61.40 66.03 -90.44
CA ASP A 76 -61.20 66.54 -91.80
C ASP A 76 -62.04 67.82 -91.96
N TYR A 77 -61.38 68.97 -92.07
CA TYR A 77 -61.75 70.20 -92.80
C TYR A 77 -60.88 71.37 -92.28
N GLU A 78 -59.57 71.31 -92.58
CA GLU A 78 -58.74 72.50 -92.71
C GLU A 78 -58.25 72.60 -94.15
N VAL A 79 -59.00 73.34 -94.97
CA VAL A 79 -58.55 73.82 -96.28
C VAL A 79 -58.10 75.27 -96.12
N LYS A 80 -56.77 75.42 -96.18
CA LYS A 80 -55.98 76.47 -96.84
C LYS A 80 -56.54 77.90 -96.95
N GLY A 81 -55.68 78.85 -96.58
CA GLY A 81 -55.28 79.90 -97.52
C GLY A 81 -55.47 81.34 -97.06
N ASP A 82 -54.43 81.86 -96.41
CA ASP A 82 -53.72 83.12 -96.68
C ASP A 82 -54.39 84.34 -97.34
N THR A 83 -53.96 85.48 -96.78
CA THR A 83 -53.74 86.82 -97.38
C THR A 83 -54.84 87.88 -97.37
N SER A 84 -54.60 88.88 -96.51
CA SER A 84 -54.39 90.30 -96.85
C SER A 84 -55.57 91.22 -97.23
N THR A 85 -55.50 92.41 -96.61
CA THR A 85 -55.85 93.76 -97.12
C THR A 85 -57.29 94.30 -97.02
N LYS A 86 -57.38 95.35 -96.17
CA LYS A 86 -57.98 96.69 -96.37
C LYS A 86 -59.46 96.87 -96.78
N GLN A 87 -60.11 97.70 -95.95
CA GLN A 87 -60.96 98.86 -96.27
C GLN A 87 -62.36 98.68 -96.90
N THR A 88 -63.29 99.36 -96.22
CA THR A 88 -64.40 100.19 -96.72
C THR A 88 -65.72 99.56 -97.16
N ASN A 89 -66.77 100.20 -96.62
CA ASN A 89 -68.10 100.48 -97.15
C ASN A 89 -69.22 99.45 -96.93
N GLU A 90 -70.23 99.97 -96.20
CA GLU A 90 -71.66 99.80 -96.41
C GLU A 90 -72.05 98.99 -97.65
N LYS A 91 -72.70 97.85 -97.42
CA LYS A 91 -73.88 97.42 -98.19
C LYS A 91 -74.60 96.27 -97.50
N ASN A 92 -75.88 96.52 -97.21
CA ASN A 92 -76.95 95.55 -97.05
C ASN A 92 -76.70 94.25 -97.82
N VAL A 93 -76.51 93.12 -97.13
CA VAL A 93 -76.89 91.78 -97.62
C VAL A 93 -77.19 90.87 -96.42
N SER A 94 -78.45 90.44 -96.36
CA SER A 94 -78.95 89.14 -95.88
C SER A 94 -78.31 88.55 -94.62
N ILE A 95 -79.06 88.64 -93.52
CA ILE A 95 -79.01 87.64 -92.44
C ILE A 95 -79.33 86.30 -93.10
N GLU A 96 -78.31 85.51 -93.45
CA GLU A 96 -78.49 84.06 -93.54
C GLU A 96 -78.69 83.59 -92.11
N ILE A 97 -79.96 83.62 -91.69
CA ILE A 97 -80.43 82.95 -90.49
C ILE A 97 -80.00 81.49 -90.71
N PRO A 98 -79.06 80.94 -89.92
CA PRO A 98 -78.72 79.53 -90.06
C PRO A 98 -80.04 78.78 -89.93
N PHE A 99 -80.38 77.98 -90.94
CA PHE A 99 -81.65 77.25 -90.99
C PHE A 99 -81.97 76.72 -89.60
N ILE A 100 -83.20 76.92 -89.13
CA ILE A 100 -83.68 76.49 -87.79
C ILE A 100 -83.26 75.05 -87.43
N SER A 101 -82.96 74.20 -88.42
CA SER A 101 -82.38 72.87 -88.25
C SER A 101 -80.97 72.84 -87.62
N GLN A 102 -80.04 73.75 -87.94
CA GLN A 102 -78.66 73.76 -87.44
C GLN A 102 -78.58 74.18 -85.97
N VAL A 103 -79.37 75.17 -85.57
CA VAL A 103 -79.49 75.59 -84.16
C VAL A 103 -80.14 74.48 -83.32
N SER A 104 -81.16 73.80 -83.87
CA SER A 104 -81.78 72.65 -83.18
C SER A 104 -80.82 71.47 -82.98
N TYR A 105 -79.94 71.22 -83.95
CA TYR A 105 -78.92 70.18 -83.89
C TYR A 105 -77.88 70.49 -82.80
N TYR A 106 -77.39 71.72 -82.75
CA TYR A 106 -76.45 72.18 -81.71
C TYR A 106 -77.07 72.12 -80.31
N ILE A 107 -78.33 72.54 -80.14
CA ILE A 107 -79.04 72.44 -78.86
C ILE A 107 -79.18 70.97 -78.43
N LYS A 108 -79.44 70.06 -79.38
CA LYS A 108 -79.54 68.62 -79.09
C LYS A 108 -78.19 68.02 -78.68
N GLN A 109 -77.10 68.42 -79.33
CA GLN A 109 -75.73 68.01 -78.98
C GLN A 109 -75.34 68.50 -77.58
N ILE A 110 -75.56 69.79 -77.27
CA ILE A 110 -75.27 70.35 -75.94
C ILE A 110 -76.09 69.64 -74.84
N LYS A 111 -77.36 69.29 -75.13
CA LYS A 111 -78.18 68.51 -74.18
C LYS A 111 -77.65 67.09 -73.97
N LEU A 112 -77.13 66.44 -75.00
CA LEU A 112 -76.53 65.12 -74.90
C LEU A 112 -75.23 65.18 -74.08
N GLU A 113 -74.33 66.10 -74.42
CA GLU A 113 -73.09 66.33 -73.66
C GLU A 113 -73.37 66.66 -72.19
N HIS A 114 -74.38 67.50 -71.91
CA HIS A 114 -74.77 67.81 -70.54
C HIS A 114 -75.22 66.54 -69.79
N LYS A 115 -76.00 65.68 -70.43
CA LYS A 115 -76.46 64.41 -69.85
C LYS A 115 -75.29 63.46 -69.59
N GLU A 116 -74.34 63.36 -70.51
CA GLU A 116 -73.12 62.56 -70.35
C GLU A 116 -72.25 63.10 -69.20
N ARG A 117 -72.05 64.42 -69.12
CA ARG A 117 -71.32 65.05 -68.00
C ARG A 117 -72.01 64.83 -66.66
N GLU A 118 -73.35 64.88 -66.60
CA GLU A 118 -74.08 64.56 -65.37
C GLU A 118 -73.93 63.10 -64.96
N GLN A 119 -73.99 62.16 -65.91
CA GLN A 119 -73.74 60.75 -65.65
C GLN A 119 -72.30 60.52 -65.16
N TYR A 120 -71.32 61.16 -65.78
CA TYR A 120 -69.93 61.10 -65.36
C TYR A 120 -69.73 61.68 -63.96
N ARG A 121 -70.33 62.84 -63.66
CA ARG A 121 -70.32 63.43 -62.33
C ARG A 121 -70.92 62.48 -61.29
N LYS A 122 -72.03 61.81 -61.63
CA LYS A 122 -72.65 60.81 -60.73
C LYS A 122 -71.73 59.61 -60.50
N SER A 123 -71.12 59.07 -61.55
CA SER A 123 -70.14 57.99 -61.45
C SER A 123 -68.94 58.37 -60.58
N LEU A 124 -68.45 59.61 -60.69
CA LEU A 124 -67.36 60.10 -59.84
C LEU A 124 -67.79 60.21 -58.37
N TYR A 125 -69.01 60.64 -58.08
CA TYR A 125 -69.54 60.66 -56.70
C TYR A 125 -69.65 59.24 -56.13
N ASP A 126 -70.13 58.29 -56.93
CA ASP A 126 -70.23 56.88 -56.51
C ASP A 126 -68.83 56.28 -56.24
N GLU A 127 -67.85 56.57 -57.10
CA GLU A 127 -66.46 56.12 -56.93
C GLU A 127 -65.78 56.77 -55.71
N LEU A 128 -66.04 58.06 -55.48
CA LEU A 128 -65.53 58.77 -54.32
C LEU A 128 -66.12 58.18 -53.03
N SER A 129 -67.44 57.94 -52.99
CA SER A 129 -68.10 57.29 -51.86
C SER A 129 -67.58 55.87 -51.62
N PHE A 130 -67.36 55.09 -52.67
CA PHE A 130 -66.80 53.75 -52.57
C PHE A 130 -65.36 53.76 -52.03
N THR A 131 -64.55 54.69 -52.49
CA THR A 131 -63.15 54.85 -52.05
C THR A 131 -63.08 55.31 -50.59
N GLU A 132 -63.95 56.23 -50.19
CA GLU A 132 -64.08 56.68 -48.79
C GLU A 132 -64.45 55.51 -47.87
N ASN A 133 -65.40 54.66 -48.27
CA ASN A 133 -65.79 53.47 -47.52
C ASN A 133 -64.66 52.43 -47.44
N LYS A 134 -63.90 52.23 -48.53
CA LYS A 134 -62.71 51.37 -48.52
C LYS A 134 -61.61 51.89 -47.59
N LYS A 135 -61.41 53.21 -47.57
CA LYS A 135 -60.46 53.85 -46.64
C LYS A 135 -60.88 53.61 -45.19
N LEU A 136 -62.15 53.86 -44.85
CA LEU A 136 -62.68 53.65 -43.49
C LEU A 136 -62.58 52.18 -43.04
N THR A 137 -62.87 51.23 -43.92
CA THR A 137 -62.74 49.79 -43.61
C THR A 137 -61.27 49.39 -43.39
N LEU A 138 -60.34 49.89 -44.20
CA LEU A 138 -58.91 49.67 -44.00
C LEU A 138 -58.40 50.30 -42.70
N GLU A 139 -58.83 51.52 -42.35
CA GLU A 139 -58.47 52.18 -41.10
C GLU A 139 -58.97 51.39 -39.87
N ASN A 140 -60.20 50.86 -39.93
CA ASN A 140 -60.73 50.00 -38.87
C ASN A 140 -59.95 48.69 -38.73
N ASN A 141 -59.64 48.02 -39.84
CA ASN A 141 -58.86 46.78 -39.83
C ASN A 141 -57.44 47.02 -39.29
N LEU A 142 -56.83 48.15 -39.65
CA LEU A 142 -55.51 48.54 -39.14
C LEU A 142 -55.57 48.75 -37.63
N LYS A 143 -56.58 49.47 -37.14
CA LYS A 143 -56.78 49.68 -35.70
C LYS A 143 -56.98 48.37 -34.95
N GLU A 144 -57.83 47.48 -35.45
CA GLU A 144 -58.05 46.16 -34.84
C GLU A 144 -56.77 45.32 -34.78
N THR A 145 -55.95 45.39 -35.83
CA THR A 145 -54.65 44.70 -35.88
C THR A 145 -53.67 45.28 -34.87
N ILE A 146 -53.63 46.61 -34.71
CA ILE A 146 -52.82 47.29 -33.69
C ILE A 146 -53.26 46.86 -32.29
N ASP A 147 -54.56 46.84 -32.03
CA ASP A 147 -55.11 46.45 -30.72
C ASP A 147 -54.78 44.98 -30.39
N LYS A 148 -54.89 44.07 -31.36
CA LYS A 148 -54.47 42.66 -31.22
C LYS A 148 -52.97 42.54 -30.92
N ASN A 149 -52.15 43.29 -31.63
CA ASN A 149 -50.70 43.24 -31.45
C ASN A 149 -50.28 43.78 -30.08
N ASN A 150 -50.91 44.87 -29.62
CA ASN A 150 -50.70 45.42 -28.29
C ASN A 150 -51.07 44.41 -27.20
N ASN A 151 -52.17 43.66 -27.38
CA ASN A 151 -52.56 42.61 -26.43
C ASN A 151 -51.55 41.43 -26.41
N ILE A 152 -51.00 41.05 -27.56
CA ILE A 152 -49.93 40.03 -27.61
C ILE A 152 -48.67 40.52 -26.88
N LEU A 153 -48.31 41.79 -27.09
CA LEU A 153 -47.14 42.41 -26.46
C LEU A 153 -47.27 42.43 -24.93
N THR A 154 -48.43 42.85 -24.41
CA THR A 154 -48.67 42.88 -22.95
C THR A 154 -48.62 41.49 -22.33
N HIS A 155 -49.11 40.45 -23.02
CA HIS A 155 -48.98 39.07 -22.55
C HIS A 155 -47.53 38.57 -22.55
N LEU A 156 -46.72 38.94 -23.55
CA LEU A 156 -45.29 38.59 -23.58
C LEU A 156 -44.51 39.30 -22.48
N GLU A 157 -44.78 40.58 -22.24
CA GLU A 157 -44.19 41.34 -21.14
C GLU A 157 -44.55 40.73 -19.79
N TRP A 158 -45.81 40.37 -19.58
CA TRP A 158 -46.27 39.69 -18.38
C TRP A 158 -45.57 38.33 -18.17
N TYR A 159 -45.44 37.52 -19.22
CA TYR A 159 -44.75 36.23 -19.14
C TYR A 159 -43.27 36.39 -18.78
N ASN A 160 -42.58 37.34 -19.42
CA ASN A 160 -41.18 37.62 -19.13
C ASN A 160 -40.98 38.14 -17.71
N PHE A 161 -41.86 39.04 -17.25
CA PHE A 161 -41.87 39.52 -15.88
C PHE A 161 -42.06 38.37 -14.89
N LEU A 162 -43.04 37.50 -15.12
CA LEU A 162 -43.30 36.33 -14.28
C LEU A 162 -42.08 35.40 -14.23
N LYS A 163 -41.47 35.12 -15.39
CA LYS A 163 -40.27 34.28 -15.51
C LYS A 163 -39.10 34.85 -14.70
N GLN A 164 -38.83 36.15 -14.81
CA GLN A 164 -37.79 36.82 -14.04
C GLN A 164 -38.09 36.79 -12.54
N ASN A 165 -39.33 37.13 -12.15
CA ASN A 165 -39.73 37.17 -10.75
C ASN A 165 -39.59 35.79 -10.07
N LEU A 166 -39.97 34.71 -10.75
CA LEU A 166 -39.81 33.34 -10.23
C LEU A 166 -38.34 32.91 -10.12
N ALA A 167 -37.51 33.31 -11.07
CA ALA A 167 -36.07 33.05 -10.99
C ALA A 167 -35.42 33.82 -9.84
N ASP A 168 -35.69 35.12 -9.73
CA ASP A 168 -35.02 36.01 -8.78
C ASP A 168 -35.49 35.80 -7.33
N ASN A 169 -36.81 35.63 -7.11
CA ASN A 169 -37.39 35.57 -5.77
C ASN A 169 -37.54 34.15 -5.22
N HIS A 170 -37.65 33.14 -6.11
CA HIS A 170 -37.94 31.76 -5.71
C HIS A 170 -36.90 30.76 -6.19
N ASN A 171 -35.85 31.22 -6.91
CA ASN A 171 -34.82 30.37 -7.49
C ASN A 171 -35.40 29.25 -8.37
N MET A 172 -36.54 29.52 -9.01
CA MET A 172 -37.24 28.61 -9.91
C MET A 172 -37.03 29.07 -11.36
N ASN A 173 -36.25 28.30 -12.12
CA ASN A 173 -36.12 28.54 -13.54
C ASN A 173 -37.29 27.88 -14.29
N LEU A 174 -38.20 28.69 -14.82
CA LEU A 174 -39.40 28.20 -15.50
C LEU A 174 -39.09 27.24 -16.65
N ASP A 175 -38.00 27.46 -17.39
CA ASP A 175 -37.63 26.62 -18.53
C ASP A 175 -37.24 25.20 -18.05
N ASP A 176 -36.48 25.11 -16.96
CA ASP A 176 -36.05 23.83 -16.37
C ASP A 176 -37.22 23.11 -15.70
N GLU A 177 -38.03 23.86 -14.95
CA GLU A 177 -39.20 23.32 -14.25
C GLU A 177 -40.28 22.81 -15.23
N ILE A 178 -40.47 23.46 -16.39
CA ILE A 178 -41.36 22.95 -17.44
C ILE A 178 -40.89 21.57 -17.92
N ILE A 179 -39.59 21.36 -18.07
CA ILE A 179 -39.03 20.06 -18.47
C ILE A 179 -39.31 19.03 -17.37
N VAL A 180 -39.03 19.34 -16.11
CA VAL A 180 -39.31 18.46 -14.97
C VAL A 180 -40.80 18.12 -14.91
N PHE A 181 -41.68 19.12 -14.98
CA PHE A 181 -43.12 18.94 -14.94
C PHE A 181 -43.64 18.11 -16.12
N SER A 182 -43.13 18.33 -17.33
CA SER A 182 -43.47 17.52 -18.50
C SER A 182 -43.06 16.06 -18.33
N SER A 183 -41.93 15.81 -17.64
CA SER A 183 -41.47 14.46 -17.35
C SER A 183 -42.36 13.77 -16.31
N ILE A 184 -42.79 14.48 -15.26
CA ILE A 184 -43.78 14.01 -14.28
C ILE A 184 -45.10 13.65 -14.97
N ILE A 185 -45.62 14.51 -15.86
CA ILE A 185 -46.85 14.23 -16.62
C ILE A 185 -46.67 12.96 -17.47
N ARG A 186 -45.51 12.79 -18.09
CA ARG A 186 -45.19 11.61 -18.89
C ARG A 186 -45.09 10.35 -18.01
N ASP A 187 -44.60 10.46 -16.79
CA ASP A 187 -44.59 9.36 -15.84
C ASP A 187 -46.01 9.00 -15.37
N PHE A 188 -46.85 10.00 -15.09
CA PHE A 188 -48.28 9.76 -14.80
C PHE A 188 -49.01 9.09 -15.96
N LYS A 189 -48.61 9.38 -17.21
CA LYS A 189 -49.14 8.69 -18.40
C LYS A 189 -48.86 7.19 -18.37
N LYS A 190 -47.72 6.73 -17.83
CA LYS A 190 -47.39 5.29 -17.71
C LYS A 190 -48.40 4.56 -16.83
N TYR A 191 -48.95 5.26 -15.83
CA TYR A 191 -49.99 4.77 -14.93
C TYR A 191 -51.40 5.01 -15.46
N ASN A 192 -51.57 5.38 -16.74
CA ASN A 192 -52.85 5.81 -17.31
C ASN A 192 -53.55 6.90 -16.47
N TYR A 193 -52.76 7.74 -15.79
CA TYR A 193 -53.26 8.75 -14.85
C TYR A 193 -54.11 8.17 -13.71
N ASN A 194 -53.93 6.90 -13.35
CA ASN A 194 -54.57 6.31 -12.18
C ASN A 194 -53.95 6.87 -10.90
N PHE A 195 -54.71 7.76 -10.26
CA PHE A 195 -54.30 8.45 -9.04
C PHE A 195 -53.91 7.51 -7.90
N LEU A 196 -54.60 6.36 -7.75
CA LEU A 196 -54.31 5.40 -6.67
C LEU A 196 -52.93 4.75 -6.86
N ASP A 197 -52.60 4.38 -8.09
CA ASP A 197 -51.33 3.74 -8.43
C ASP A 197 -50.17 4.74 -8.24
N ILE A 198 -50.33 5.96 -8.73
CA ILE A 198 -49.34 7.05 -8.57
C ILE A 198 -49.09 7.34 -7.08
N ILE A 199 -50.13 7.47 -6.26
CA ILE A 199 -49.95 7.71 -4.82
C ILE A 199 -49.21 6.55 -4.15
N ASN A 200 -49.57 5.31 -4.48
CA ASN A 200 -48.93 4.15 -3.87
C ASN A 200 -47.43 4.10 -4.21
N GLU A 201 -47.06 4.40 -5.45
CA GLU A 201 -45.66 4.49 -5.85
C GLU A 201 -44.94 5.64 -5.11
N TYR A 202 -45.53 6.83 -5.03
CA TYR A 202 -44.94 7.94 -4.26
C TYR A 202 -44.77 7.62 -2.78
N LYS A 203 -45.73 6.90 -2.18
CA LYS A 203 -45.61 6.39 -0.81
C LYS A 203 -44.44 5.41 -0.68
N GLN A 204 -44.27 4.53 -1.64
CA GLN A 204 -43.15 3.59 -1.68
C GLN A 204 -41.81 4.33 -1.81
N ILE A 205 -41.71 5.29 -2.73
CA ILE A 205 -40.51 6.13 -2.92
C ILE A 205 -40.16 6.86 -1.63
N ARG A 206 -41.16 7.44 -0.94
CA ARG A 206 -40.96 8.11 0.35
C ARG A 206 -40.48 7.14 1.43
N SER A 207 -41.07 5.94 1.50
CA SER A 207 -40.63 4.89 2.43
C SER A 207 -39.18 4.49 2.18
N LEU A 208 -38.81 4.25 0.92
CA LEU A 208 -37.46 3.90 0.51
C LEU A 208 -36.47 5.04 0.79
N SER A 209 -36.88 6.30 0.59
CA SER A 209 -36.05 7.45 0.96
C SER A 209 -35.76 7.48 2.45
N HIS A 210 -36.76 7.22 3.30
CA HIS A 210 -36.55 7.16 4.75
C HIS A 210 -35.65 5.99 5.16
N GLU A 211 -35.80 4.82 4.54
CA GLU A 211 -34.93 3.66 4.77
C GLU A 211 -33.49 3.95 4.35
N ARG A 212 -33.30 4.57 3.18
CA ARG A 212 -31.98 5.02 2.71
C ARG A 212 -31.35 5.99 3.71
N ASP A 213 -32.09 6.98 4.20
CA ASP A 213 -31.56 7.95 5.15
C ASP A 213 -31.21 7.29 6.50
N HIS A 214 -32.00 6.30 6.95
CA HIS A 214 -31.68 5.48 8.12
C HIS A 214 -30.37 4.70 7.94
N ILE A 215 -30.23 3.97 6.83
CA ILE A 215 -29.02 3.21 6.51
C ILE A 215 -27.81 4.14 6.41
N GLN A 216 -27.97 5.32 5.80
CA GLN A 216 -26.89 6.30 5.73
C GLN A 216 -26.46 6.79 7.12
N ASN A 217 -27.41 7.00 8.02
CA ASN A 217 -27.10 7.34 9.41
C ASN A 217 -26.36 6.21 10.13
N ASP A 218 -26.79 4.95 9.95
CA ASP A 218 -26.10 3.79 10.52
C ASP A 218 -24.67 3.67 10.00
N ILE A 219 -24.45 3.91 8.69
CA ILE A 219 -23.12 3.95 8.09
C ILE A 219 -22.28 5.07 8.73
N ASN A 220 -22.84 6.27 8.87
CA ASN A 220 -22.15 7.41 9.45
C ASN A 220 -21.76 7.18 10.93
N VAL A 221 -22.53 6.38 11.67
CA VAL A 221 -22.22 6.00 13.06
C VAL A 221 -21.21 4.86 13.12
N ASN A 222 -21.29 3.87 12.22
CA ASN A 222 -20.42 2.70 12.25
C ASN A 222 -19.00 2.98 11.71
N ILE A 223 -18.84 3.89 10.75
CA ILE A 223 -17.52 4.29 10.22
C ILE A 223 -16.55 4.74 11.33
N PRO A 224 -16.89 5.72 12.19
CA PRO A 224 -15.98 6.18 13.24
C PRO A 224 -15.72 5.08 14.29
N MET A 225 -16.72 4.25 14.62
CA MET A 225 -16.56 3.12 15.52
C MET A 225 -15.55 2.10 14.97
N HIS A 226 -15.63 1.79 13.68
CA HIS A 226 -14.66 0.90 13.02
C HIS A 226 -13.24 1.49 13.02
N GLN A 227 -13.11 2.81 12.78
CA GLN A 227 -11.82 3.49 12.84
C GLN A 227 -11.22 3.49 14.25
N ASP A 228 -12.04 3.66 15.29
CA ASP A 228 -11.59 3.58 16.68
C ASP A 228 -11.12 2.16 17.04
N LEU A 229 -11.89 1.15 16.66
CA LEU A 229 -11.51 -0.26 16.85
C LEU A 229 -10.19 -0.60 16.15
N LEU A 230 -9.96 -0.11 14.92
CA LEU A 230 -8.69 -0.30 14.23
C LEU A 230 -7.51 0.31 15.01
N LYS A 231 -7.67 1.53 15.54
CA LYS A 231 -6.62 2.16 16.37
C LYS A 231 -6.34 1.36 17.64
N GLN A 232 -7.37 0.79 18.26
CA GLN A 232 -7.19 -0.08 19.43
C GLN A 232 -6.42 -1.35 19.06
N VAL A 233 -6.73 -1.97 17.92
CA VAL A 233 -6.00 -3.15 17.41
C VAL A 233 -4.52 -2.81 17.17
N ASP A 234 -4.23 -1.68 16.52
CA ASP A 234 -2.85 -1.26 16.26
C ASP A 234 -2.06 -0.98 17.54
N SER A 235 -2.71 -0.37 18.54
CA SER A 235 -2.13 -0.13 19.86
C SER A 235 -1.81 -1.44 20.58
N LEU A 236 -2.75 -2.40 20.57
CA LEU A 236 -2.57 -3.71 21.19
C LEU A 236 -1.46 -4.51 20.49
N ASN A 237 -1.38 -4.47 19.16
CA ASN A 237 -0.30 -5.13 18.42
C ASN A 237 1.07 -4.54 18.80
N SER A 238 1.16 -3.21 18.93
CA SER A 238 2.39 -2.55 19.37
C SER A 238 2.81 -3.00 20.78
N GLN A 239 1.87 -3.10 21.72
CA GLN A 239 2.13 -3.62 23.08
C GLN A 239 2.55 -5.09 23.06
N LEU A 240 1.93 -5.88 22.19
CA LEU A 240 2.23 -7.30 22.03
C LEU A 240 3.66 -7.49 21.49
N ASP A 241 4.09 -6.67 20.53
CA ASP A 241 5.44 -6.73 20.00
C ASP A 241 6.50 -6.33 21.04
N VAL A 242 6.24 -5.30 21.86
CA VAL A 242 7.09 -4.96 23.01
C VAL A 242 7.18 -6.15 23.97
N SER A 243 6.04 -6.77 24.29
CA SER A 243 5.99 -7.93 25.20
C SER A 243 6.75 -9.13 24.63
N ARG A 244 6.66 -9.39 23.31
CA ARG A 244 7.44 -10.42 22.62
C ARG A 244 8.94 -10.15 22.70
N GLN A 245 9.36 -8.91 22.49
CA GLN A 245 10.78 -8.53 22.61
C GLN A 245 11.27 -8.70 24.05
N THR A 246 10.51 -8.24 25.05
CA THR A 246 10.84 -8.45 26.46
C THR A 246 10.94 -9.92 26.82
N MET A 247 10.00 -10.74 26.33
CA MET A 247 10.01 -12.19 26.56
C MET A 247 11.24 -12.85 25.93
N LYS A 248 11.62 -12.42 24.72
CA LYS A 248 12.83 -12.88 24.04
C LYS A 248 14.07 -12.56 24.86
N ILE A 249 14.24 -11.31 25.30
CA ILE A 249 15.36 -10.88 26.15
C ILE A 249 15.40 -11.69 27.45
N TYR A 250 14.25 -11.89 28.09
CA TYR A 250 14.16 -12.70 29.31
C TYR A 250 14.57 -14.17 29.06
N SER A 251 14.14 -14.75 27.94
CA SER A 251 14.53 -16.11 27.57
C SER A 251 16.02 -16.25 27.29
N GLU A 252 16.65 -15.23 26.68
CA GLU A 252 18.09 -15.19 26.45
C GLU A 252 18.86 -15.08 27.78
N LEU A 253 18.44 -14.19 28.69
CA LEU A 253 19.03 -14.08 30.04
C LEU A 253 18.93 -15.40 30.82
N LEU A 254 17.77 -16.06 30.74
CA LEU A 254 17.56 -17.35 31.39
C LEU A 254 18.48 -18.43 30.80
N ALA A 255 18.64 -18.47 29.48
CA ALA A 255 19.55 -19.40 28.79
C ALA A 255 21.03 -19.15 29.14
N MET A 256 21.41 -17.89 29.38
CA MET A 256 22.74 -17.51 29.90
C MET A 256 22.93 -17.85 31.39
N GLY A 257 21.89 -18.36 32.07
CA GLY A 257 21.94 -18.75 33.48
C GLY A 257 21.66 -17.62 34.47
N PHE A 258 21.20 -16.46 34.00
CA PHE A 258 20.73 -15.32 34.80
C PHE A 258 19.22 -15.44 35.06
N ASP A 259 18.85 -16.31 36.00
CA ASP A 259 17.47 -16.35 36.48
C ASP A 259 17.10 -15.06 37.27
N LEU A 260 15.80 -14.86 37.46
CA LEU A 260 15.28 -13.68 38.17
C LEU A 260 15.86 -13.56 39.60
N LYS A 261 16.19 -14.69 40.25
CA LYS A 261 16.75 -14.72 41.60
C LYS A 261 18.16 -14.15 41.61
N LYS A 262 19.03 -14.60 40.70
CA LYS A 262 20.41 -14.10 40.55
C LYS A 262 20.44 -12.64 40.12
N LEU A 263 19.56 -12.23 39.21
CA LEU A 263 19.46 -10.82 38.80
C LEU A 263 19.07 -9.90 39.98
N LYS A 264 18.10 -10.33 40.80
CA LYS A 264 17.75 -9.60 42.03
C LYS A 264 18.91 -9.54 43.02
N GLN A 265 19.60 -10.66 43.23
CA GLN A 265 20.76 -10.71 44.12
C GLN A 265 21.86 -9.76 43.64
N LEU A 266 22.19 -9.78 42.35
CA LEU A 266 23.15 -8.87 41.74
C LEU A 266 22.75 -7.40 41.93
N TYR A 267 21.49 -7.07 41.64
CA TYR A 267 20.97 -5.71 41.84
C TYR A 267 21.09 -5.24 43.29
N TYR A 268 20.71 -6.07 44.27
CA TYR A 268 20.83 -5.73 45.69
C TYR A 268 22.29 -5.54 46.11
N THR A 269 23.21 -6.37 45.62
CA THR A 269 24.64 -6.19 45.89
C THR A 269 25.15 -4.87 45.32
N ILE A 270 24.80 -4.51 44.08
CA ILE A 270 25.17 -3.21 43.50
C ILE A 270 24.55 -2.05 44.28
N PHE A 271 23.30 -2.20 44.72
CA PHE A 271 22.60 -1.21 45.53
C PHE A 271 23.27 -0.99 46.89
N GLU A 272 23.70 -2.06 47.57
CA GLU A 272 24.47 -1.96 48.83
C GLU A 272 25.82 -1.26 48.60
N ILE A 273 26.52 -1.56 47.50
CA ILE A 273 27.74 -0.88 47.11
C ILE A 273 27.48 0.61 46.85
N SER A 274 26.39 0.95 46.15
CA SER A 274 26.06 2.35 45.85
C SER A 274 25.80 3.13 47.14
N LEU A 275 25.07 2.54 48.09
CA LEU A 275 24.82 3.13 49.40
C LEU A 275 26.12 3.32 50.20
N ALA A 276 26.98 2.30 50.25
CA ALA A 276 28.24 2.35 50.99
C ALA A 276 29.23 3.40 50.42
N ASN A 277 29.13 3.70 49.12
CA ASN A 277 30.00 4.66 48.44
C ASN A 277 29.33 6.01 48.16
N HIS A 278 28.13 6.24 48.70
CA HIS A 278 27.35 7.48 48.48
C HIS A 278 27.18 7.86 47.00
N MET A 279 26.96 6.86 46.14
CA MET A 279 26.79 7.02 44.70
C MET A 279 25.34 6.70 44.29
N PRO A 280 24.75 7.38 43.29
CA PRO A 280 23.47 7.00 42.71
C PRO A 280 23.50 5.55 42.18
N VAL A 281 22.39 4.83 42.33
CA VAL A 281 22.30 3.41 41.94
C VAL A 281 22.60 3.20 40.45
N GLN A 282 22.11 4.10 39.59
CA GLN A 282 22.33 4.04 38.14
C GLN A 282 23.82 4.16 37.79
N ASP A 283 24.53 5.10 38.41
CA ASP A 283 25.96 5.31 38.21
C ASP A 283 26.77 4.12 38.75
N ALA A 284 26.34 3.54 39.88
CA ALA A 284 26.97 2.35 40.44
C ALA A 284 26.80 1.11 39.54
N VAL A 285 25.62 0.93 38.92
CA VAL A 285 25.39 -0.13 37.92
C VAL A 285 26.30 0.06 36.71
N ALA A 286 26.35 1.28 36.15
CA ALA A 286 27.21 1.58 35.01
C ALA A 286 28.69 1.33 35.33
N LYS A 287 29.17 1.82 36.48
CA LYS A 287 30.53 1.60 36.94
C LYS A 287 30.84 0.12 37.14
N PHE A 288 29.94 -0.64 37.75
CA PHE A 288 30.11 -2.08 37.95
C PHE A 288 30.27 -2.85 36.63
N LEU A 289 29.46 -2.52 35.62
CA LEU A 289 29.56 -3.14 34.30
C LEU A 289 30.88 -2.80 33.61
N ASN A 290 31.32 -1.53 33.68
CA ASN A 290 32.62 -1.12 33.15
C ASN A 290 33.78 -1.80 33.88
N ASP A 291 33.72 -1.90 35.21
CA ASP A 291 34.74 -2.58 36.00
C ASP A 291 34.82 -4.07 35.65
N ILE A 292 33.69 -4.73 35.32
CA ILE A 292 33.71 -6.10 34.77
C ILE A 292 34.41 -6.11 33.41
N GLU A 293 34.04 -5.23 32.49
CA GLU A 293 34.60 -5.21 31.13
C GLU A 293 36.13 -4.99 31.17
N ASP A 294 36.60 -4.07 32.01
CA ASP A 294 38.01 -3.67 32.05
C ASP A 294 38.88 -4.60 32.91
N GLN A 295 38.36 -5.12 34.03
CA GLN A 295 39.18 -5.77 35.06
C GLN A 295 38.94 -7.27 35.20
N TYR A 296 37.85 -7.82 34.65
CA TYR A 296 37.50 -9.22 34.87
C TYR A 296 38.53 -10.20 34.33
N ASP A 297 38.98 -10.01 33.08
CA ASP A 297 39.97 -10.87 32.44
C ASP A 297 41.32 -10.87 33.19
N SER A 298 41.76 -9.68 33.61
CA SER A 298 42.99 -9.53 34.39
C SER A 298 42.88 -10.29 35.72
N LYS A 299 41.75 -10.17 36.42
CA LYS A 299 41.51 -10.85 37.69
C LYS A 299 41.46 -12.36 37.53
N LEU A 300 40.80 -12.87 36.48
CA LEU A 300 40.73 -14.29 36.18
C LEU A 300 42.14 -14.86 35.88
N GLY A 301 42.94 -14.13 35.10
CA GLY A 301 44.33 -14.49 34.84
C GLY A 301 45.18 -14.57 36.11
N PHE A 302 44.98 -13.67 37.07
CA PHE A 302 45.67 -13.73 38.36
C PHE A 302 45.24 -14.94 39.20
N GLU A 303 43.96 -15.31 39.22
CA GLU A 303 43.49 -16.48 39.96
C GLU A 303 44.09 -17.78 39.42
N ILE A 304 44.20 -17.92 38.10
CA ILE A 304 44.89 -19.05 37.47
C ILE A 304 46.35 -19.07 37.88
N LYS A 305 47.05 -17.93 37.78
CA LYS A 305 48.46 -17.84 38.17
C LYS A 305 48.68 -18.15 39.66
N ILE A 306 47.78 -17.73 40.54
CA ILE A 306 47.82 -18.07 41.97
C ILE A 306 47.64 -19.57 42.16
N LYS A 307 46.72 -20.20 41.42
CA LYS A 307 46.51 -21.65 41.48
C LYS A 307 47.74 -22.42 41.01
N ASP A 308 48.35 -21.99 39.91
CA ASP A 308 49.57 -22.59 39.38
C ASP A 308 50.73 -22.43 40.37
N LEU A 309 50.92 -21.25 40.94
CA LEU A 309 51.92 -21.02 41.98
C LEU A 309 51.69 -21.89 43.22
N ARG A 310 50.44 -22.06 43.66
CA ARG A 310 50.11 -22.98 44.76
C ARG A 310 50.46 -24.43 44.41
N ALA A 311 50.16 -24.87 43.18
CA ALA A 311 50.55 -26.19 42.72
C ALA A 311 52.07 -26.38 42.73
N THR A 312 52.84 -25.41 42.21
CA THR A 312 54.32 -25.48 42.24
C THR A 312 54.88 -25.50 43.67
N ILE A 313 54.25 -24.79 44.61
CA ILE A 313 54.65 -24.82 46.03
C ILE A 313 54.42 -26.21 46.62
N ASP A 314 53.28 -26.84 46.31
CA ASP A 314 52.96 -28.16 46.83
C ASP A 314 53.87 -29.24 46.20
N GLU A 315 54.18 -29.16 44.90
CA GLU A 315 55.21 -29.99 44.24
C GLU A 315 56.58 -29.83 44.91
N LEU A 316 57.04 -28.59 45.12
CA LEU A 316 58.30 -28.31 45.80
C LEU A 316 58.32 -28.86 47.24
N LYS A 317 57.20 -28.77 47.97
CA LYS A 317 57.08 -29.34 49.31
C LYS A 317 57.23 -30.86 49.29
N ASP A 318 56.70 -31.53 48.28
CA ASP A 318 56.84 -32.98 48.12
C ASP A 318 58.26 -33.38 47.70
N GLU A 319 58.99 -32.52 46.97
CA GLU A 319 60.38 -32.74 46.60
C GLU A 319 61.38 -32.46 47.73
N ILE A 320 61.09 -31.53 48.65
CA ILE A 320 61.98 -31.16 49.78
C ILE A 320 62.47 -32.38 50.58
N PRO A 321 61.62 -33.34 50.98
CA PRO A 321 62.06 -34.56 51.66
C PRO A 321 63.07 -35.37 50.85
N ASN A 322 62.90 -35.45 49.53
CA ASN A 322 63.81 -36.17 48.64
C ASN A 322 65.17 -35.47 48.57
N TYR A 323 65.20 -34.15 48.35
CA TYR A 323 66.45 -33.37 48.38
C TYR A 323 67.15 -33.47 49.74
N LYS A 324 66.39 -33.38 50.84
CA LYS A 324 66.93 -33.52 52.19
C LYS A 324 67.54 -34.91 52.41
N SER A 325 66.87 -35.97 51.96
CA SER A 325 67.38 -37.34 52.04
C SER A 325 68.66 -37.49 51.21
N ASN A 326 68.69 -36.95 49.99
CA ASN A 326 69.86 -36.99 49.11
C ASN A 326 71.06 -36.26 49.72
N LEU A 327 70.85 -35.08 50.33
CA LEU A 327 71.91 -34.35 51.03
C LEU A 327 72.42 -35.10 52.27
N GLN A 328 71.53 -35.76 53.03
CA GLN A 328 71.94 -36.61 54.15
C GLN A 328 72.75 -37.82 53.69
N ILE A 329 72.34 -38.49 52.61
CA ILE A 329 73.10 -39.60 52.03
C ILE A 329 74.47 -39.09 51.58
N GLN A 330 74.54 -37.94 50.91
CA GLN A 330 75.80 -37.36 50.46
C GLN A 330 76.75 -37.06 51.61
N SER A 331 76.28 -36.53 52.75
CA SER A 331 77.14 -36.27 53.91
C SER A 331 77.72 -37.55 54.53
N HIS A 332 76.97 -38.65 54.50
CA HIS A 332 77.45 -39.96 54.96
C HIS A 332 78.33 -40.67 53.93
N MET A 333 78.05 -40.49 52.64
CA MET A 333 78.79 -41.13 51.56
C MET A 333 80.09 -40.42 51.24
N ALA A 334 80.19 -39.10 51.43
CA ALA A 334 81.39 -38.33 51.09
C ALA A 334 82.68 -38.84 51.78
N PRO A 335 82.71 -39.15 53.09
CA PRO A 335 83.90 -39.72 53.72
C PRO A 335 84.25 -41.12 53.18
N SER A 336 83.23 -41.93 52.87
CA SER A 336 83.42 -43.30 52.35
C SER A 336 83.93 -43.27 50.90
N LEU A 337 83.39 -42.38 50.07
CA LEU A 337 83.84 -42.17 48.69
C LEU A 337 85.25 -41.59 48.66
N LEU A 338 85.57 -40.63 49.55
CA LEU A 338 86.92 -40.08 49.67
C LEU A 338 87.91 -41.17 50.13
N TYR A 339 87.52 -42.04 51.06
CA TYR A 339 88.33 -43.18 51.47
C TYR A 339 88.57 -44.15 50.31
N LEU A 340 87.54 -44.50 49.55
CA LEU A 340 87.67 -45.38 48.38
C LEU A 340 88.56 -44.77 47.30
N SER A 341 88.38 -43.48 47.00
CA SER A 341 89.21 -42.74 46.04
C SER A 341 90.67 -42.70 46.47
N ASN A 342 90.96 -42.48 47.76
CA ASN A 342 92.33 -42.48 48.29
C ASN A 342 92.99 -43.88 48.23
N ASN A 343 92.19 -44.95 48.16
CA ASN A 343 92.67 -46.32 47.98
C ASN A 343 92.70 -46.76 46.51
N GLY A 344 92.60 -45.81 45.57
CA GLY A 344 92.76 -46.07 44.13
C GLY A 344 91.52 -46.58 43.42
N VAL A 345 90.35 -46.61 44.07
CA VAL A 345 89.09 -46.96 43.41
C VAL A 345 88.64 -45.78 42.57
N THR A 346 88.49 -45.98 41.26
CA THR A 346 88.06 -44.91 40.34
C THR A 346 86.54 -44.73 40.36
N ASN A 347 86.07 -43.57 39.91
CA ASN A 347 84.63 -43.33 39.76
C ASN A 347 83.96 -44.37 38.84
N GLU A 348 84.68 -44.84 37.83
CA GLU A 348 84.19 -45.86 36.89
C GLU A 348 83.98 -47.21 37.60
N ASP A 349 84.89 -47.60 38.50
CA ASP A 349 84.74 -48.82 39.30
C ASP A 349 83.51 -48.76 40.21
N ILE A 350 83.25 -47.58 40.81
CA ILE A 350 82.08 -47.35 41.68
C ILE A 350 80.78 -47.42 40.87
N ILE A 351 80.75 -46.81 39.68
CA ILE A 351 79.59 -46.83 38.77
C ILE A 351 79.33 -48.25 38.28
N ASN A 352 80.36 -48.97 37.82
CA ASN A 352 80.26 -50.35 37.37
C ASN A 352 79.75 -51.25 38.49
N MET A 353 80.25 -51.09 39.71
CA MET A 353 79.80 -51.89 40.84
C MET A 353 78.37 -51.54 41.29
N SER A 354 77.98 -50.27 41.21
CA SER A 354 76.60 -49.81 41.41
C SER A 354 75.65 -50.46 40.39
N GLN A 355 76.00 -50.42 39.10
CA GLN A 355 75.22 -51.04 38.04
C GLN A 355 75.12 -52.56 38.22
N LEU A 356 76.20 -53.20 38.66
CA LEU A 356 76.23 -54.63 38.98
C LEU A 356 75.24 -54.91 40.13
N VAL A 357 75.31 -54.19 41.25
CA VAL A 357 74.37 -54.33 42.37
C VAL A 357 72.91 -54.08 41.95
N VAL A 358 72.63 -53.07 41.14
CA VAL A 358 71.28 -52.80 40.61
C VAL A 358 70.82 -53.92 39.67
N SER A 359 71.70 -54.42 38.80
CA SER A 359 71.40 -55.55 37.93
C SER A 359 71.09 -56.82 38.73
N PHE A 360 71.76 -57.04 39.86
CA PHE A 360 71.46 -58.15 40.79
C PHE A 360 70.16 -57.96 41.58
N GLN A 361 69.73 -56.73 41.84
CA GLN A 361 68.45 -56.46 42.50
C GLN A 361 67.26 -56.57 41.52
N ASN A 362 67.44 -56.13 40.27
CA ASN A 362 66.38 -56.11 39.26
C ASN A 362 66.27 -57.41 38.47
N SER A 363 67.36 -58.18 38.34
CA SER A 363 67.25 -59.53 37.83
C SER A 363 66.60 -60.41 38.90
N ASN A 364 65.55 -61.14 38.51
CA ASN A 364 64.87 -62.17 39.28
C ASN A 364 65.80 -63.37 39.62
N PHE A 365 67.11 -63.16 39.76
CA PHE A 365 68.13 -64.16 40.03
C PHE A 365 67.90 -64.89 41.37
N LEU A 366 67.14 -64.30 42.29
CA LEU A 366 66.73 -64.92 43.56
C LEU A 366 65.31 -65.52 43.54
N ALA A 367 64.55 -65.44 42.44
CA ALA A 367 63.17 -65.92 42.38
C ALA A 367 63.05 -67.42 42.01
N LEU A 368 64.16 -68.08 41.68
CA LEU A 368 64.21 -69.51 41.30
C LEU A 368 64.73 -70.38 42.45
N SER A 369 64.03 -70.38 43.59
CA SER A 369 64.19 -71.43 44.61
C SER A 369 63.01 -71.51 45.61
N SER A 370 61.78 -71.41 45.12
CA SER A 370 60.59 -71.80 45.91
C SER A 370 59.46 -72.37 45.04
N SER A 371 59.78 -73.38 44.23
CA SER A 371 58.76 -74.24 43.61
C SER A 371 58.67 -75.59 44.37
N GLN A 372 58.07 -75.58 45.56
CA GLN A 372 57.25 -76.69 46.07
C GLN A 372 56.76 -76.35 47.48
N SER A 373 55.48 -76.00 47.58
CA SER A 373 54.55 -76.51 48.59
C SER A 373 53.37 -75.56 48.77
N GLY A 374 52.25 -75.94 48.15
CA GLY A 374 50.93 -75.97 48.76
C GLY A 374 50.39 -74.77 49.53
N ASN A 375 49.41 -74.13 48.87
CA ASN A 375 48.12 -73.68 49.40
C ASN A 375 47.98 -72.38 50.23
N THR A 376 46.93 -71.68 49.80
CA THR A 376 45.94 -70.87 50.54
C THR A 376 46.22 -69.41 50.90
N SER A 377 45.47 -68.57 50.17
CA SER A 377 44.60 -67.47 50.63
C SER A 377 45.20 -66.21 51.25
N ASN A 378 44.93 -65.10 50.55
CA ASN A 378 44.46 -63.79 51.02
C ASN A 378 45.00 -63.22 52.34
N SER A 379 45.66 -62.07 52.25
CA SER A 379 45.44 -60.85 53.06
C SER A 379 46.62 -59.91 52.83
N ILE A 380 46.44 -58.76 52.17
CA ILE A 380 46.31 -57.44 52.80
C ILE A 380 47.07 -57.33 54.14
N GLY A 381 48.13 -56.52 54.11
CA GLY A 381 48.59 -55.70 55.24
C GLY A 381 49.45 -56.37 56.30
N ASN A 382 50.78 -56.29 56.16
CA ASN A 382 51.62 -55.67 57.20
C ASN A 382 53.08 -55.51 56.74
N ASN A 383 53.48 -54.26 56.56
CA ASN A 383 54.86 -53.86 56.31
C ASN A 383 55.64 -53.92 57.63
N ASN A 384 56.27 -55.04 57.99
CA ASN A 384 57.33 -55.05 59.02
C ASN A 384 58.30 -56.26 59.02
N THR A 385 58.38 -57.05 57.94
CA THR A 385 59.28 -58.24 57.86
C THR A 385 60.48 -58.11 56.92
N LYS A 386 60.75 -56.92 56.37
CA LYS A 386 61.87 -56.71 55.41
C LYS A 386 63.28 -56.72 56.01
N LYS A 387 63.43 -56.69 57.35
CA LYS A 387 64.75 -56.61 58.00
C LYS A 387 65.43 -57.98 58.21
N ASN A 388 64.66 -59.07 58.31
CA ASN A 388 65.22 -60.42 58.53
C ASN A 388 65.61 -61.17 57.23
N PHE A 389 64.98 -60.86 56.09
CA PHE A 389 65.31 -61.50 54.81
C PHE A 389 66.72 -61.16 54.29
N LYS A 390 67.20 -59.93 54.54
CA LYS A 390 68.54 -59.51 54.09
C LYS A 390 69.65 -60.35 54.75
N ASN A 391 69.49 -60.76 56.00
CA ASN A 391 70.56 -61.44 56.74
C ASN A 391 70.70 -62.92 56.31
N GLU A 392 69.61 -63.58 55.91
CA GLU A 392 69.67 -64.94 55.35
C GLU A 392 70.21 -64.95 53.91
N SER A 393 69.85 -63.96 53.09
CA SER A 393 70.41 -63.82 51.74
C SER A 393 71.92 -63.58 51.79
N TRP A 394 72.42 -62.75 52.72
CA TRP A 394 73.87 -62.55 52.89
C TRP A 394 74.59 -63.82 53.37
N LYS A 395 73.99 -64.62 54.27
CA LYS A 395 74.55 -65.92 54.66
C LYS A 395 74.60 -66.91 53.49
N SER A 396 73.58 -66.93 52.65
CA SER A 396 73.54 -67.76 51.44
C SER A 396 74.63 -67.36 50.43
N ILE A 397 74.85 -66.06 50.24
CA ILE A 397 75.93 -65.52 49.40
C ILE A 397 77.31 -65.90 49.96
N ILE A 398 77.54 -65.73 51.26
CA ILE A 398 78.81 -66.10 51.92
C ILE A 398 79.08 -67.61 51.81
N ASN A 399 78.05 -68.45 51.98
CA ASN A 399 78.19 -69.90 51.83
C ASN A 399 78.49 -70.32 50.38
N LYS A 400 77.92 -69.62 49.38
CA LYS A 400 78.26 -69.85 47.97
C LYS A 400 79.65 -69.35 47.59
N PHE A 401 80.12 -68.25 48.15
CA PHE A 401 81.53 -67.83 47.98
C PHE A 401 82.49 -68.86 48.59
N ARG A 402 82.13 -69.48 49.73
CA ARG A 402 82.88 -70.63 50.27
C ARG A 402 82.87 -71.83 49.34
N SER A 403 81.77 -72.12 48.65
CA SER A 403 81.76 -73.21 47.67
C SER A 403 82.61 -72.91 46.44
N ILE A 404 82.76 -71.65 46.03
CA ILE A 404 83.67 -71.25 44.95
C ILE A 404 85.13 -71.38 45.40
N GLN A 405 85.43 -71.11 46.66
CA GLN A 405 86.77 -71.35 47.22
C GLN A 405 87.17 -72.84 47.22
N ASN A 406 86.19 -73.76 47.26
CA ASN A 406 86.44 -75.19 47.05
C ASN A 406 86.68 -75.54 45.57
N ILE A 407 86.15 -74.76 44.62
CA ILE A 407 86.41 -74.97 43.18
C ILE A 407 87.89 -74.71 42.86
N ASP A 408 88.54 -73.74 43.51
CA ASP A 408 89.99 -73.51 43.32
C ASP A 408 90.81 -74.74 43.75
N SER A 409 90.42 -75.44 44.82
CA SER A 409 91.08 -76.69 45.23
C SER A 409 90.84 -77.86 44.25
N GLU A 410 89.72 -77.82 43.52
CA GLU A 410 89.36 -78.81 42.50
C GLU A 410 90.06 -78.52 41.17
N ILE A 411 90.24 -77.23 40.82
CA ILE A 411 91.08 -76.77 39.72
C ILE A 411 92.54 -77.14 39.98
N GLU A 412 93.05 -77.01 41.20
CA GLU A 412 94.42 -77.42 41.55
C GLU A 412 94.63 -78.93 41.38
N LYS A 413 93.66 -79.76 41.80
CA LYS A 413 93.66 -81.21 41.54
C LYS A 413 93.65 -81.55 40.05
N LEU A 414 92.79 -80.90 39.27
CA LEU A 414 92.71 -81.10 37.82
C LEU A 414 93.97 -80.61 37.11
N THR A 415 94.64 -79.59 37.63
CA THR A 415 95.92 -79.08 37.11
C THR A 415 97.05 -80.07 37.36
N ILE A 416 97.08 -80.74 38.53
CA ILE A 416 98.03 -81.83 38.81
C ILE A 416 97.79 -83.01 37.86
N GLN A 417 96.54 -83.45 37.68
CA GLN A 417 96.20 -84.53 36.74
C GLN A 417 96.54 -84.18 35.28
N ARG A 418 96.30 -82.93 34.88
CA ARG A 418 96.69 -82.45 33.55
C ARG A 418 98.21 -82.50 33.37
N ASN A 419 98.99 -82.05 34.35
CA ASN A 419 100.45 -82.06 34.25
C ASN A 419 101.01 -83.49 34.20
N GLU A 420 100.40 -84.46 34.89
CA GLU A 420 100.76 -85.88 34.76
C GLU A 420 100.47 -86.42 33.35
N LEU A 421 99.30 -86.10 32.77
CA LEU A 421 98.96 -86.48 31.40
C LEU A 421 99.83 -85.78 30.35
N GLU A 422 100.21 -84.53 30.58
CA GLU A 422 101.09 -83.75 29.69
C GLU A 422 102.53 -84.31 29.70
N LEU A 423 102.97 -84.91 30.82
CA LEU A 423 104.23 -85.66 30.91
C LEU A 423 104.18 -87.00 30.14
N TYR A 424 103.02 -87.66 30.09
CA TYR A 424 102.80 -88.84 29.24
C TYR A 424 102.75 -88.49 27.75
N ILE A 425 102.21 -87.34 27.37
CA ILE A 425 102.11 -86.89 25.98
C ILE A 425 103.47 -86.40 25.43
N LEU A 426 104.31 -85.80 26.28
CA LEU A 426 105.68 -85.39 25.92
C LEU A 426 106.65 -86.57 25.71
N LEU A 427 106.34 -87.76 26.22
CA LEU A 427 107.10 -88.99 25.94
C LEU A 427 106.75 -89.62 24.58
N ASP A 428 105.63 -89.23 23.95
CA ASP A 428 105.07 -89.96 22.79
C ASP A 428 105.07 -89.17 21.46
N GLN A 429 105.43 -87.88 21.42
CA GLN A 429 105.32 -87.10 20.17
C GLN A 429 106.52 -86.17 19.89
N GLY A 430 107.33 -86.59 18.90
CA GLY A 430 108.41 -85.81 18.28
C GLY A 430 107.93 -84.63 17.41
N PRO A 431 108.87 -83.77 16.94
CA PRO A 431 108.57 -82.37 16.64
C PRO A 431 108.16 -82.10 15.19
N LYS A 432 107.23 -81.15 14.98
CA LYS A 432 107.00 -80.32 13.76
C LYS A 432 106.03 -79.18 14.10
N LYS A 433 106.49 -77.92 14.20
CA LYS A 433 106.59 -76.85 13.17
C LYS A 433 105.26 -76.29 12.64
N ASP A 434 104.84 -75.21 13.30
CA ASP A 434 104.23 -73.92 12.91
C ASP A 434 103.91 -73.64 11.43
N ASP A 435 102.77 -72.98 11.20
CA ASP A 435 102.73 -71.63 10.60
C ASP A 435 101.38 -70.91 10.82
N LYS A 436 101.46 -69.57 10.96
CA LYS A 436 100.42 -68.58 11.25
C LYS A 436 99.94 -67.85 9.97
N ASN A 437 98.82 -67.11 10.08
CA ASN A 437 98.43 -65.83 9.44
C ASN A 437 96.88 -65.76 9.33
N ASP A 438 96.15 -64.64 9.29
CA ASP A 438 96.26 -63.25 9.76
C ASP A 438 94.86 -62.59 9.52
N GLU A 439 94.62 -61.44 10.16
CA GLU A 439 93.85 -60.27 9.67
C GLU A 439 92.29 -60.17 9.58
N CYS A 440 91.84 -58.97 9.99
CA CYS A 440 90.98 -57.99 9.26
C CYS A 440 89.49 -57.72 9.63
N SER A 441 89.25 -56.47 10.08
CA SER A 441 88.43 -55.43 9.40
C SER A 441 86.90 -55.22 9.64
N ASN A 442 86.57 -53.96 10.00
CA ASN A 442 85.64 -52.98 9.36
C ASN A 442 84.16 -52.71 9.82
N LYS A 443 83.75 -51.44 9.52
CA LYS A 443 82.39 -50.86 9.23
C LYS A 443 81.48 -50.40 10.40
N LYS A 444 80.54 -49.43 10.30
CA LYS A 444 80.17 -48.26 9.42
C LYS A 444 78.77 -47.73 9.85
N TYR A 445 78.45 -46.43 9.64
CA TYR A 445 77.10 -45.78 9.51
C TYR A 445 76.17 -45.71 10.76
N ARG A 446 75.16 -44.81 10.92
CA ARG A 446 74.39 -43.91 10.02
C ARG A 446 73.59 -42.87 10.86
N ASN A 447 73.23 -41.75 10.20
CA ASN A 447 72.19 -40.72 10.45
C ASN A 447 71.08 -40.99 11.48
N ASN A 448 70.75 -39.97 12.29
CA ASN A 448 69.70 -38.97 12.00
C ASN A 448 69.92 -37.70 12.82
#